data_AF-Q01739-F1
#
_entry.id   AF-Q01739-F1
#
_cell.length_a   1.000
_cell.length_b   1.000
_cell.length_c   1.000
_cell.angle_alpha   90.00
_cell.angle_beta   90.00
_cell.angle_gamma   90.00
#
_symmetry.space_group_name_H-M   'P 1'
#
loop_
_entity.id
_entity.type
_entity.pdbx_description
1 polymer ?
#
loop_
_entity_poly.entity_id
_entity_poly.type
_entity_poly.pdbx_seq_one_letter_code
_entity_poly.pdbx_strand_id
1 'polypeptide(L)'
;DFLFARTMSGVFKNIDHMCSRTSSKTWGKDSWKKIVVCIISDGRAKINARTRAVLAGLGVYQDGIAKQQVNGKDVTAHIYEYTTQIGLEVKGTQVHLKPRSGPPVQLIFCLKEKNQKKINSHRWFFQAFGRVLDPNICVLLDAGTKPGRDSIYHLWKAFDVEPMCGGACGEIKVMLSHGKKLLNPLVAG
;
A
#
# COMPACT_ATOMS: atom_id res chain seq x y z
N ASP A 1 -5.30 -12.17 1.89
CA ASP A 1 -4.15 -12.57 2.70
C ASP A 1 -4.06 -11.61 3.89
N PHE A 2 -3.76 -12.08 5.10
CA PHE A 2 -3.63 -11.18 6.25
C PHE A 2 -2.37 -10.30 6.13
N LEU A 3 -1.38 -10.73 5.34
CA LEU A 3 -0.16 -9.97 5.08
C LEU A 3 -0.44 -8.66 4.36
N PHE A 4 -1.22 -8.69 3.28
CA PHE A 4 -1.65 -7.47 2.58
C PHE A 4 -2.43 -6.53 3.52
N ALA A 5 -3.36 -7.08 4.31
CA ALA A 5 -4.13 -6.29 5.27
C ALA A 5 -3.23 -5.65 6.35
N ARG A 6 -2.15 -6.32 6.77
CA ARG A 6 -1.15 -5.77 7.70
C ARG A 6 -0.40 -4.59 7.09
N THR A 7 0.04 -4.71 5.83
CA THR A 7 0.66 -3.60 5.08
C THR A 7 -0.28 -2.41 5.02
N MET A 8 -1.51 -2.60 4.54
CA MET A 8 -2.50 -1.54 4.41
C MET A 8 -2.87 -0.90 5.75
N SER A 9 -3.04 -1.70 6.82
CA SER A 9 -3.27 -1.18 8.18
C SER A 9 -2.11 -0.30 8.67
N GLY A 10 -0.87 -0.65 8.33
CA GLY A 10 0.30 0.19 8.63
C GLY A 10 0.33 1.48 7.81
N VAL A 11 0.02 1.41 6.50
CA VAL A 11 -0.09 2.60 5.63
C VAL A 11 -1.14 3.56 6.16
N PHE A 12 -2.33 3.05 6.51
CA PHE A 12 -3.41 3.84 7.09
C PHE A 12 -2.99 4.55 8.38
N LYS A 13 -2.26 3.86 9.28
CA LYS A 13 -1.74 4.47 10.51
C LYS A 13 -0.73 5.58 10.25
N ASN A 14 0.07 5.49 9.19
CA ASN A 14 1.00 6.56 8.81
C ASN A 14 0.24 7.78 8.28
N ILE A 15 -0.79 7.57 7.47
CA ILE A 15 -1.66 8.66 6.99
C ILE A 15 -2.36 9.32 8.18
N ASP A 16 -2.89 8.54 9.12
CA ASP A 16 -3.48 9.04 10.36
C ASP A 16 -2.47 9.86 11.17
N HIS A 17 -1.22 9.37 11.28
CA HIS A 17 -0.14 10.09 11.95
C HIS A 17 0.15 11.45 11.29
N MET A 18 0.31 11.48 9.96
CA MET A 18 0.54 12.73 9.21
C MET A 18 -0.64 13.69 9.38
N CYS A 19 -1.88 13.18 9.34
CA CYS A 19 -3.07 14.01 9.53
C CYS A 19 -3.24 14.53 10.97
N SER A 20 -2.68 13.82 11.96
CA SER A 20 -2.73 14.22 13.36
C SER A 20 -1.74 15.32 13.74
N ARG A 21 -0.81 15.69 12.85
CA ARG A 21 0.22 16.68 13.16
C ARG A 21 -0.38 18.08 13.26
N THR A 22 -0.17 18.74 14.39
CA THR A 22 -0.63 20.11 14.66
C THR A 22 0.47 21.16 14.51
N SER A 23 1.73 20.76 14.69
CA SER A 23 2.90 21.60 14.49
C SER A 23 3.70 21.11 13.27
N SER A 24 3.19 21.42 12.08
CA SER A 24 3.87 21.17 10.80
C SER A 24 3.33 22.16 9.76
N LYS A 25 4.21 22.70 8.90
CA LYS A 25 3.80 23.52 7.76
C LYS A 25 3.17 22.69 6.64
N THR A 26 3.61 21.43 6.51
CA THR A 26 3.19 20.53 5.42
C THR A 26 2.03 19.63 5.83
N TRP A 27 2.03 19.13 7.07
CA TRP A 27 1.09 18.12 7.53
C TRP A 27 0.07 18.67 8.53
N GLY A 28 -1.13 18.13 8.48
CA GLY A 28 -2.32 18.55 9.23
C GLY A 28 -3.57 17.79 8.79
N LYS A 29 -4.76 18.19 9.24
CA LYS A 29 -6.03 17.44 9.07
C LYS A 29 -6.31 17.00 7.61
N ASP A 30 -5.91 17.81 6.63
CA ASP A 30 -6.12 17.57 5.20
C ASP A 30 -4.96 16.84 4.50
N SER A 31 -3.98 16.30 5.23
CA SER A 31 -2.80 15.65 4.64
C SER A 31 -3.15 14.47 3.74
N TRP A 32 -4.25 13.78 4.03
CA TRP A 32 -4.73 12.66 3.22
C TRP A 32 -5.01 13.06 1.76
N LYS A 33 -5.35 14.32 1.49
CA LYS A 33 -5.54 14.85 0.12
C LYS A 33 -4.23 14.92 -0.67
N LYS A 34 -3.08 14.94 0.03
CA LYS A 34 -1.73 14.98 -0.55
C LYS A 34 -1.15 13.58 -0.76
N ILE A 35 -1.86 12.52 -0.34
CA ILE A 35 -1.34 11.15 -0.30
C ILE A 35 -2.26 10.24 -1.12
N VAL A 36 -1.69 9.62 -2.15
CA VAL A 36 -2.37 8.58 -2.95
C VAL A 36 -1.68 7.25 -2.70
N VAL A 37 -2.46 6.22 -2.33
CA VAL A 37 -1.96 4.86 -2.16
C VAL A 37 -2.26 4.07 -3.44
N CYS A 38 -1.21 3.79 -4.21
CA CYS A 38 -1.31 2.98 -5.43
C CYS A 38 -0.96 1.51 -5.14
N ILE A 39 -1.90 0.62 -5.40
CA ILE A 39 -1.77 -0.83 -5.22
C ILE A 39 -1.68 -1.46 -6.61
N ILE A 40 -0.52 -2.04 -6.95
CA ILE A 40 -0.31 -2.72 -8.24
C ILE A 40 -0.27 -4.23 -8.02
N SER A 41 -1.25 -4.94 -8.58
CA SER A 41 -1.31 -6.40 -8.57
C SER A 41 -0.84 -6.98 -9.91
N ASP A 42 0.12 -7.89 -9.82
CA ASP A 42 0.84 -8.44 -10.97
C ASP A 42 0.23 -9.76 -11.48
N GLY A 43 -0.74 -9.62 -12.38
CA GLY A 43 -1.40 -10.75 -13.04
C GLY A 43 -2.73 -11.11 -12.39
N ARG A 44 -3.80 -10.96 -13.17
CA ARG A 44 -5.18 -11.21 -12.75
C ARG A 44 -5.43 -12.64 -12.31
N ALA A 45 -4.80 -13.61 -12.97
CA ALA A 45 -4.89 -15.01 -12.58
C ALA A 45 -4.11 -15.35 -11.29
N LYS A 46 -3.21 -14.46 -10.83
CA LYS A 46 -2.31 -14.71 -9.70
C LYS A 46 -2.70 -13.98 -8.42
N ILE A 47 -3.61 -13.02 -8.48
CA ILE A 47 -4.07 -12.31 -7.29
C ILE A 47 -4.76 -13.27 -6.31
N ASN A 48 -4.39 -13.20 -5.04
CA ASN A 48 -4.96 -14.03 -3.98
C ASN A 48 -6.43 -13.66 -3.72
N ALA A 49 -7.32 -14.67 -3.64
CA ALA A 49 -8.76 -14.46 -3.43
C ALA A 49 -9.09 -13.66 -2.16
N ARG A 50 -8.37 -13.90 -1.05
CA ARG A 50 -8.56 -13.12 0.18
C ARG A 50 -8.06 -11.68 0.03
N THR A 51 -7.06 -11.42 -0.81
CA THR A 51 -6.62 -10.04 -1.11
C THR A 51 -7.67 -9.31 -1.95
N ARG A 52 -8.27 -9.98 -2.95
CA ARG A 52 -9.43 -9.43 -3.69
C ARG A 52 -10.58 -9.09 -2.76
N ALA A 53 -10.91 -9.97 -1.80
CA ALA A 53 -11.97 -9.72 -0.83
C ALA A 53 -11.69 -8.48 0.05
N VAL A 54 -10.43 -8.29 0.46
CA VAL A 54 -10.03 -7.07 1.20
C VAL A 54 -10.17 -5.83 0.32
N LEU A 55 -9.71 -5.87 -0.94
CA LEU A 55 -9.84 -4.74 -1.87
C LEU A 55 -11.30 -4.38 -2.15
N ALA A 56 -12.17 -5.39 -2.30
CA ALA A 56 -13.61 -5.20 -2.45
C ALA A 56 -14.23 -4.58 -1.18
N GLY A 57 -13.82 -5.07 0.00
CA GLY A 57 -14.23 -4.50 1.28
C GLY A 57 -13.78 -3.05 1.49
N LEU A 58 -12.65 -2.65 0.90
CA LEU A 58 -12.18 -1.27 0.89
C LEU A 58 -12.92 -0.39 -0.16
N GLY A 59 -13.70 -1.00 -1.06
CA GLY A 59 -14.44 -0.32 -2.14
C GLY A 59 -13.65 -0.12 -3.43
N VAL A 60 -12.38 -0.54 -3.48
CA VAL A 60 -11.47 -0.28 -4.63
C VAL A 60 -11.36 -1.48 -5.60
N TYR A 61 -12.27 -2.45 -5.49
CA TYR A 61 -12.35 -3.57 -6.44
C TYR A 61 -13.77 -4.12 -6.49
N GLN A 62 -14.24 -4.46 -7.69
CA GLN A 62 -15.52 -5.12 -7.87
C GLN A 62 -15.35 -6.35 -8.76
N ASP A 63 -15.89 -7.49 -8.31
CA ASP A 63 -15.78 -8.74 -9.04
C ASP A 63 -16.72 -8.75 -10.25
N GLY A 64 -16.31 -9.44 -11.32
CA GLY A 64 -17.10 -9.57 -12.55
C GLY A 64 -17.03 -8.40 -13.55
N ILE A 65 -16.44 -7.25 -13.18
CA ILE A 65 -16.30 -6.11 -14.12
C ILE A 65 -15.14 -6.32 -15.10
N ALA A 66 -14.02 -6.86 -14.62
CA ALA A 66 -12.81 -6.98 -15.41
C ALA A 66 -13.01 -7.89 -16.65
N LYS A 67 -12.68 -7.39 -17.85
CA LYS A 67 -12.77 -8.13 -19.12
C LYS A 67 -11.39 -8.44 -19.70
N GLN A 68 -11.23 -9.58 -20.37
CA GLN A 68 -9.97 -9.91 -21.03
C GLN A 68 -9.76 -9.09 -22.32
N GLN A 69 -10.85 -8.78 -23.03
CA GLN A 69 -10.83 -7.99 -24.26
C GLN A 69 -11.92 -6.93 -24.25
N VAL A 70 -11.63 -5.80 -24.89
CA VAL A 70 -12.57 -4.72 -25.20
C VAL A 70 -12.39 -4.33 -26.66
N ASN A 71 -13.46 -4.36 -27.45
CA ASN A 71 -13.44 -4.05 -28.89
C ASN A 71 -12.38 -4.86 -29.67
N GLY A 72 -12.25 -6.15 -29.36
CA GLY A 72 -11.28 -7.06 -29.99
C GLY A 72 -9.81 -6.80 -29.62
N LYS A 73 -9.54 -5.87 -28.69
CA LYS A 73 -8.19 -5.59 -28.18
C LYS A 73 -8.02 -6.19 -26.78
N ASP A 74 -6.87 -6.82 -26.55
CA ASP A 74 -6.50 -7.34 -25.24
C ASP A 74 -6.36 -6.21 -24.22
N VAL A 75 -6.99 -6.39 -23.06
CA VAL A 75 -6.82 -5.49 -21.92
C VAL A 75 -5.44 -5.72 -21.31
N THR A 76 -4.75 -4.64 -20.96
CA THR A 76 -3.42 -4.71 -20.34
C THR A 76 -3.52 -4.64 -18.81
N ALA A 77 -4.42 -3.82 -18.30
CA ALA A 77 -4.71 -3.67 -16.88
C ALA A 77 -6.12 -3.13 -16.63
N HIS A 78 -6.62 -3.35 -15.43
CA HIS A 78 -7.87 -2.76 -14.91
C HIS A 78 -7.52 -1.77 -13.80
N ILE A 79 -8.04 -0.56 -13.89
CA ILE A 79 -7.77 0.50 -12.92
C ILE A 79 -9.07 0.83 -12.19
N TYR A 80 -9.00 0.84 -10.87
CA TYR A 80 -10.08 1.20 -9.97
C TYR A 80 -9.59 2.31 -9.05
N GLU A 81 -10.45 3.27 -8.77
CA GLU A 81 -10.14 4.38 -7.88
C GLU A 81 -11.28 4.57 -6.89
N TYR A 82 -10.92 4.75 -5.61
CA TYR A 82 -11.92 4.97 -4.58
C TYR A 82 -11.31 5.67 -3.36
N THR A 83 -12.04 6.64 -2.81
CA THR A 83 -11.71 7.28 -1.53
C THR A 83 -12.35 6.50 -0.39
N THR A 84 -11.57 5.65 0.29
CA THR A 84 -12.13 4.75 1.31
C THR A 84 -12.21 5.40 2.69
N GLN A 85 -13.33 5.16 3.38
CA GLN A 85 -13.51 5.38 4.83
C GLN A 85 -13.58 4.06 5.61
N ILE A 86 -13.16 2.96 4.99
CA ILE A 86 -13.10 1.64 5.62
C ILE A 86 -11.68 1.33 6.07
N GLY A 87 -11.56 0.79 7.27
CA GLY A 87 -10.34 0.45 7.95
C GLY A 87 -10.15 -1.04 8.08
N LEU A 88 -8.92 -1.44 8.38
CA LEU A 88 -8.52 -2.84 8.48
C LEU A 88 -7.97 -3.13 9.87
N GLU A 89 -8.51 -4.19 10.49
CA GLU A 89 -7.98 -4.76 11.71
C GLU A 89 -7.61 -6.22 11.48
N VAL A 90 -6.38 -6.59 11.85
CA VAL A 90 -5.88 -7.95 11.70
C VAL A 90 -5.74 -8.59 13.07
N LYS A 91 -6.58 -9.59 13.37
CA LYS A 91 -6.51 -10.40 14.60
C LYS A 91 -6.01 -11.80 14.25
N GLY A 92 -4.76 -12.08 14.60
CA GLY A 92 -4.09 -13.31 14.16
C GLY A 92 -3.99 -13.38 12.63
N THR A 93 -4.76 -14.27 12.02
CA THR A 93 -4.88 -14.48 10.56
C THR A 93 -6.21 -13.97 9.99
N GLN A 94 -7.12 -13.51 10.84
CA GLN A 94 -8.41 -12.96 10.44
C GLN A 94 -8.28 -11.46 10.15
N VAL A 95 -8.99 -11.01 9.12
CA VAL A 95 -9.06 -9.60 8.71
C VAL A 95 -10.49 -9.14 8.91
N HIS A 96 -10.66 -8.08 9.70
CA HIS A 96 -11.94 -7.44 9.95
C HIS A 96 -11.95 -6.07 9.29
N LEU A 97 -13.06 -5.77 8.60
CA LEU A 97 -13.35 -4.44 8.10
C LEU A 97 -14.08 -3.66 9.20
N LYS A 98 -13.77 -2.38 9.33
CA LYS A 98 -14.50 -1.50 10.24
C LYS A 98 -14.53 -0.07 9.70
N PRO A 99 -15.54 0.74 10.04
CA PRO A 99 -15.48 2.17 9.77
C PRO A 99 -14.20 2.80 10.35
N ARG A 100 -13.56 3.70 9.61
CA ARG A 100 -12.41 4.47 10.12
C ARG A 100 -12.89 5.64 10.95
N SER A 101 -12.21 5.87 12.07
CA SER A 101 -12.27 7.13 12.82
C SER A 101 -11.26 8.17 12.30
N GLY A 102 -10.29 7.73 11.50
CA GLY A 102 -9.29 8.59 10.86
C GLY A 102 -9.81 9.24 9.57
N PRO A 103 -8.98 10.06 8.91
CA PRO A 103 -9.29 10.62 7.60
C PRO A 103 -9.51 9.55 6.52
N PRO A 104 -10.23 9.90 5.45
CA PRO A 104 -10.34 9.04 4.28
C PRO A 104 -8.99 8.81 3.62
N VAL A 105 -8.88 7.76 2.80
CA VAL A 105 -7.64 7.43 2.08
C VAL A 105 -7.94 7.28 0.59
N GLN A 106 -7.19 8.00 -0.25
CA GLN A 106 -7.27 7.87 -1.70
C GLN A 106 -6.55 6.61 -2.17
N LEU A 107 -7.31 5.67 -2.76
CA LEU A 107 -6.77 4.41 -3.28
C LEU A 107 -6.86 4.38 -4.79
N ILE A 108 -5.78 3.96 -5.43
CA ILE A 108 -5.76 3.49 -6.82
C ILE A 108 -5.37 2.02 -6.79
N PHE A 109 -6.18 1.16 -7.39
CA PHE A 109 -5.88 -0.24 -7.59
C PHE A 109 -5.71 -0.54 -9.07
N CYS A 110 -4.53 -1.04 -9.43
CA CYS A 110 -4.20 -1.48 -10.77
C CYS A 110 -4.02 -3.01 -10.77
N LEU A 111 -4.90 -3.72 -11.48
CA LEU A 111 -4.83 -5.15 -11.70
C LEU A 111 -4.32 -5.43 -13.11
N LYS A 112 -3.04 -5.81 -13.23
CA LYS A 112 -2.45 -6.18 -14.51
C LYS A 112 -3.02 -7.52 -14.99
N GLU A 113 -3.26 -7.67 -16.28
CA GLU A 113 -3.72 -8.95 -16.84
C GLU A 113 -2.60 -10.01 -16.80
N LYS A 114 -1.38 -9.65 -17.20
CA LYS A 114 -0.22 -10.55 -17.24
C LYS A 114 0.70 -10.37 -16.02
N ASN A 115 1.21 -11.48 -15.49
CA ASN A 115 2.27 -11.48 -14.47
C ASN A 115 3.63 -11.26 -15.15
N GLN A 116 4.31 -10.17 -14.79
CA GLN A 116 5.59 -9.75 -15.36
C GLN A 116 6.65 -9.44 -14.29
N LYS A 117 6.45 -9.94 -13.07
CA LYS A 117 7.32 -9.78 -11.90
C LYS A 117 7.38 -8.35 -11.33
N LYS A 118 8.03 -8.24 -10.16
CA LYS A 118 8.12 -7.05 -9.32
C LYS A 118 8.66 -5.82 -10.07
N ILE A 119 9.77 -5.95 -10.79
CA ILE A 119 10.41 -4.82 -11.51
C ILE A 119 9.46 -4.23 -12.54
N ASN A 120 8.70 -5.05 -13.25
CA ASN A 120 7.72 -4.56 -14.20
C ASN A 120 6.56 -3.82 -13.49
N SER A 121 6.10 -4.30 -12.33
CA SER A 121 5.10 -3.57 -11.54
C SER A 121 5.60 -2.19 -11.06
N HIS A 122 6.89 -2.05 -10.75
CA HIS A 122 7.50 -0.75 -10.45
C HIS A 122 7.52 0.14 -11.70
N ARG A 123 7.85 -0.42 -12.87
CA ARG A 123 7.78 0.28 -14.15
C ARG A 123 6.37 0.80 -14.45
N TRP A 124 5.33 -0.01 -14.20
CA TRP A 124 3.94 0.43 -14.31
C TRP A 124 3.64 1.63 -13.41
N PHE A 125 4.13 1.60 -12.17
CA PHE A 125 4.00 2.75 -11.28
C PHE A 125 4.68 3.99 -11.89
N PHE A 126 5.99 3.96 -12.13
CA PHE A 126 6.74 5.16 -12.52
C PHE A 126 6.40 5.67 -13.93
N GLN A 127 6.13 4.78 -14.89
CA GLN A 127 5.89 5.17 -16.29
C GLN A 127 4.42 5.49 -16.60
N ALA A 128 3.46 4.98 -15.80
CA ALA A 128 2.05 5.29 -16.00
C ALA A 128 1.54 6.22 -14.90
N PHE A 129 1.39 5.72 -13.67
CA PHE A 129 0.75 6.48 -12.59
C PHE A 129 1.59 7.67 -12.12
N GLY A 130 2.90 7.48 -11.94
CA GLY A 130 3.82 8.53 -11.51
C GLY A 130 3.88 9.70 -12.47
N ARG A 131 3.75 9.45 -13.79
CA ARG A 131 3.69 10.53 -14.79
C ARG A 131 2.41 11.38 -14.71
N VAL A 132 1.32 10.81 -14.21
CA VAL A 132 0.02 11.49 -14.11
C VAL A 132 -0.15 12.14 -12.73
N LEU A 133 0.24 11.44 -11.67
CA LEU A 133 0.14 11.93 -10.30
C LEU A 133 1.21 12.97 -9.95
N ASP A 134 2.33 12.98 -10.68
CA ASP A 134 3.50 13.84 -10.47
C ASP A 134 3.90 14.00 -8.98
N PRO A 135 4.16 12.86 -8.27
CA PRO A 135 4.40 12.90 -6.84
C PRO A 135 5.78 13.46 -6.50
N ASN A 136 5.85 14.38 -5.53
CA ASN A 136 7.12 14.88 -4.99
C ASN A 136 8.00 13.74 -4.43
N ILE A 137 7.39 12.77 -3.73
CA ILE A 137 8.07 11.65 -3.09
C ILE A 137 7.27 10.37 -3.33
N CYS A 138 7.96 9.29 -3.69
CA CYS A 138 7.39 7.96 -3.88
C CYS A 138 7.95 7.00 -2.82
N VAL A 139 7.07 6.35 -2.05
CA VAL A 139 7.45 5.31 -1.09
C VAL A 139 6.99 3.95 -1.61
N LEU A 140 7.95 3.09 -1.94
CA LEU A 140 7.70 1.74 -2.45
C LEU A 140 7.59 0.76 -1.27
N LEU A 141 6.51 0.00 -1.22
CA LEU A 141 6.25 -1.00 -0.19
C LEU A 141 5.85 -2.33 -0.82
N ASP A 142 6.50 -3.40 -0.38
CA ASP A 142 6.09 -4.76 -0.73
C ASP A 142 4.86 -5.18 0.10
N ALA A 143 3.90 -5.83 -0.56
CA ALA A 143 2.77 -6.43 0.13
C ALA A 143 3.27 -7.54 1.08
N GLY A 144 2.91 -7.41 2.35
CA GLY A 144 3.38 -8.26 3.45
C GLY A 144 4.39 -7.59 4.38
N THR A 145 4.95 -6.44 3.99
CA THR A 145 5.73 -5.58 4.89
C THR A 145 4.81 -4.60 5.61
N LYS A 146 4.81 -4.62 6.94
CA LYS A 146 4.04 -3.68 7.75
C LYS A 146 4.93 -2.47 8.09
N PRO A 147 4.64 -1.26 7.59
CA PRO A 147 5.38 -0.08 8.00
C PRO A 147 5.17 0.19 9.50
N GLY A 148 6.20 0.77 10.14
CA GLY A 148 6.11 1.29 11.50
C GLY A 148 5.05 2.40 11.59
N ARG A 149 4.67 2.82 12.81
CA ARG A 149 3.56 3.76 13.01
C ARG A 149 3.73 5.08 12.25
N ASP A 150 4.96 5.57 12.18
CA ASP A 150 5.39 6.86 11.63
C ASP A 150 6.55 6.71 10.63
N SER A 151 6.88 5.48 10.21
CA SER A 151 8.06 5.23 9.37
C SER A 151 7.97 5.89 8.00
N ILE A 152 6.79 5.97 7.39
CA ILE A 152 6.59 6.65 6.09
C ILE A 152 6.78 8.16 6.27
N TYR A 153 6.33 8.71 7.40
CA TYR A 153 6.57 10.12 7.72
C TYR A 153 8.08 10.41 7.86
N HIS A 154 8.85 9.55 8.52
CA HIS A 154 10.30 9.73 8.62
C HIS A 154 11.03 9.59 7.29
N LEU A 155 10.59 8.67 6.41
CA LEU A 155 11.09 8.59 5.04
C LEU A 155 10.85 9.91 4.30
N TRP A 156 9.62 10.44 4.35
CA TRP A 156 9.29 11.74 3.76
C TRP A 156 10.14 12.86 4.36
N LYS A 157 10.32 12.87 5.69
CA LYS A 157 11.07 13.90 6.41
C LYS A 157 12.54 13.95 5.98
N ALA A 158 13.14 12.82 5.61
CA ALA A 158 14.50 12.78 5.10
C ALA A 158 14.66 13.64 3.82
N PHE A 159 13.70 13.56 2.90
CA PHE A 159 13.67 14.40 1.69
C PHE A 159 13.32 15.86 1.99
N ASP A 160 12.47 16.12 2.98
CA ASP A 160 12.10 17.48 3.41
C ASP A 160 13.28 18.22 4.07
N VAL A 161 14.12 17.50 4.81
CA VAL A 161 15.30 18.05 5.49
C VAL A 161 16.49 18.20 4.54
N GLU A 162 16.68 17.26 3.62
CA GLU A 162 17.81 17.26 2.68
C GLU A 162 17.29 17.30 1.22
N PRO A 163 17.21 18.50 0.61
CA PRO A 163 16.71 18.66 -0.76
C PRO A 163 17.51 17.89 -1.82
N MET A 164 18.79 17.56 -1.55
CA MET A 164 19.63 16.78 -2.46
C MET A 164 19.51 15.26 -2.23
N CYS A 165 18.62 14.82 -1.34
CA CYS A 165 18.41 13.40 -1.07
C CYS A 165 17.78 12.69 -2.28
N GLY A 166 18.55 11.81 -2.92
CA GLY A 166 18.06 10.98 -4.03
C GLY A 166 17.31 9.71 -3.60
N GLY A 167 17.34 9.36 -2.31
CA GLY A 167 16.72 8.14 -1.80
C GLY A 167 16.88 7.96 -0.29
N ALA A 168 15.86 7.40 0.35
CA ALA A 168 15.87 7.02 1.76
C ALA A 168 15.36 5.58 1.93
N CYS A 169 15.92 4.84 2.89
CA CYS A 169 15.52 3.47 3.19
C CYS A 169 15.25 3.31 4.69
N GLY A 170 14.26 2.49 5.03
CA GLY A 170 14.00 2.10 6.42
C GLY A 170 14.59 0.73 6.74
N GLU A 171 14.74 0.44 8.02
CA GLU A 171 15.16 -0.89 8.49
C GLU A 171 13.96 -1.86 8.50
N ILE A 172 14.17 -3.09 8.00
CA ILE A 172 13.14 -4.15 8.01
C ILE A 172 13.50 -5.19 9.06
N LYS A 173 12.57 -5.46 9.98
CA LYS A 173 12.71 -6.50 11.00
C LYS A 173 11.61 -7.55 10.85
N VAL A 174 11.96 -8.80 11.14
CA VAL A 174 10.99 -9.90 11.18
C VAL A 174 10.12 -9.74 12.42
N MET A 175 8.80 -9.87 12.26
CA MET A 175 7.88 -9.94 13.41
C MET A 175 8.11 -11.27 14.14
N LEU A 176 8.91 -11.25 15.20
CA LEU A 176 9.20 -12.42 16.00
C LEU A 176 7.98 -12.79 16.86
N SER A 177 7.58 -14.05 16.83
CA SER A 177 6.64 -14.61 17.81
C SER A 177 7.42 -15.01 19.06
N HIS A 178 7.53 -14.10 20.04
CA HIS A 178 8.02 -14.36 21.41
C HIS A 178 8.98 -15.56 21.55
N GLY A 179 10.15 -15.47 20.92
CA GLY A 179 11.29 -16.36 21.19
C GLY A 179 11.17 -17.85 20.84
N LYS A 180 10.04 -18.37 20.34
CA LYS A 180 9.90 -19.84 20.09
C LYS A 180 10.88 -20.43 19.06
N LYS A 181 11.52 -19.59 18.24
CA LYS A 181 12.51 -20.01 17.23
C LYS A 181 13.96 -19.69 17.60
N LEU A 182 14.22 -19.07 18.76
CA LEU A 182 15.58 -18.79 19.26
C LEU A 182 16.33 -20.07 19.68
N LEU A 183 15.64 -21.21 19.79
CA LEU A 183 16.26 -22.52 20.03
C LEU A 183 16.88 -23.13 18.76
N ASN A 184 16.69 -22.52 17.59
CA ASN A 184 17.35 -22.94 16.36
C ASN A 184 18.53 -21.99 16.05
N PRO A 185 19.79 -22.43 16.19
CA PRO A 185 20.96 -21.59 15.99
C PRO A 185 21.10 -21.04 14.55
N LEU A 186 20.41 -21.61 13.57
CA LEU A 186 20.37 -21.09 12.19
C LEU A 186 19.38 -19.92 12.01
N VAL A 187 18.44 -19.73 12.94
CA VAL A 187 17.39 -18.69 12.89
C VAL A 187 17.70 -17.53 13.86
N ALA A 188 18.66 -17.71 14.76
CA ALA A 188 19.05 -16.74 15.79
C ALA A 188 20.18 -15.80 15.36
N GLY A 189 20.79 -16.03 14.19
CA GLY A 189 21.82 -15.17 13.58
C GLY A 189 21.24 -14.10 12.67
#